data_AF-A0A7S2AVJ1-F1
#
_entry.id   AF-A0A7S2AVJ1-F1
#
_cell.length_a   1.000
_cell.length_b   1.000
_cell.length_c   1.000
_cell.angle_alpha   90.00
_cell.angle_beta   90.00
_cell.angle_gamma   90.00
#
_symmetry.space_group_name_H-M   'P 1'
#
loop_
_entity.id
_entity.type
_entity.pdbx_description
1 polymer ?
#
loop_
_entity_poly.entity_id
_entity_poly.type
_entity_poly.pdbx_seq_one_letter_code
_entity_poly.pdbx_strand_id
1 'polypeptide(L)'
;GLGAGFVEAMLVFHDFSVARVVAAVLDDNLPPQLEGMDRKLGRYRVSRKDLKDIDAGYSVGSQARDDDVLREKQRQLIRNMDRDEEDNAWVLSREYDDDFDDQFDNVVSFEVCKETEQENTRRMNSIIRDKEADDAYWERARNTNHSAPVI
;
A
#
# COMPACT_ATOMS: atom_id res chain seq x y z
N GLY A 1 -37.91 20.73 -4.29
CA GLY A 1 -37.10 21.15 -3.13
C GLY A 1 -35.69 20.65 -3.33
N LEU A 2 -34.69 21.40 -2.85
CA LEU A 2 -33.27 21.02 -2.92
C LEU A 2 -32.98 19.91 -1.90
N GLY A 3 -32.12 18.97 -2.26
CA GLY A 3 -31.66 17.90 -1.39
C GLY A 3 -30.81 18.46 -0.25
N ALA A 4 -30.95 17.90 0.95
CA ALA A 4 -30.27 18.41 2.12
C ALA A 4 -28.74 18.22 2.07
N GLY A 5 -28.25 17.22 1.33
CA GLY A 5 -26.81 17.01 1.09
C GLY A 5 -26.24 18.01 0.08
N PHE A 6 -27.03 18.40 -0.93
CA PHE A 6 -26.65 19.44 -1.88
C PHE A 6 -26.51 20.81 -1.20
N VAL A 7 -27.45 21.16 -0.32
CA VAL A 7 -27.38 22.40 0.47
C VAL A 7 -26.18 22.38 1.43
N GLU A 8 -25.83 21.23 1.98
CA GLU A 8 -24.66 21.07 2.84
C GLU A 8 -23.35 21.28 2.07
N ALA A 9 -23.21 20.72 0.87
CA ALA A 9 -22.06 20.95 0.00
C ALA A 9 -21.91 22.43 -0.40
N MET A 10 -23.03 23.09 -0.72
CA MET A 10 -23.09 24.53 -0.97
C MET A 10 -22.61 25.35 0.23
N LEU A 11 -23.05 24.99 1.44
CA LEU A 11 -22.63 25.66 2.66
C LEU A 11 -21.13 25.48 2.91
N VAL A 12 -20.59 24.28 2.71
CA VAL A 12 -19.15 24.03 2.87
C VAL A 12 -18.34 24.88 1.88
N PHE A 13 -18.78 24.98 0.62
CA PHE A 13 -18.07 25.78 -0.39
C PHE A 13 -18.09 27.29 -0.11
N HIS A 14 -19.17 27.79 0.49
CA HIS A 14 -19.36 29.22 0.78
C HIS A 14 -19.06 29.59 2.25
N ASP A 15 -18.18 28.86 2.93
CA ASP A 15 -17.76 29.10 4.32
C ASP A 15 -18.95 29.21 5.30
N PHE A 16 -19.95 28.36 5.11
CA PHE A 16 -21.21 28.33 5.87
C PHE A 16 -22.02 29.64 5.80
N SER A 17 -21.78 30.48 4.80
CA SER A 17 -22.54 31.70 4.56
C SER A 17 -23.86 31.43 3.84
N VAL A 18 -24.96 31.44 4.61
CA VAL A 18 -26.31 31.21 4.06
C VAL A 18 -26.69 32.24 2.99
N ALA A 19 -26.34 33.51 3.19
CA ALA A 19 -26.67 34.58 2.24
C ALA A 19 -26.03 34.35 0.86
N ARG A 20 -24.77 33.88 0.83
CA ARG A 20 -24.06 33.58 -0.41
C ARG A 20 -24.63 32.35 -1.13
N VAL A 21 -24.97 31.30 -0.37
CA VAL A 21 -25.62 30.10 -0.92
C VAL A 21 -26.96 30.44 -1.55
N VAL A 22 -27.78 31.24 -0.87
CA VAL A 22 -29.09 31.66 -1.39
C VAL A 22 -28.93 32.51 -2.65
N ALA A 23 -27.99 33.46 -2.66
CA ALA A 23 -27.69 34.25 -3.86
C ALA A 23 -27.22 33.37 -5.03
N ALA A 24 -26.27 32.46 -4.80
CA ALA A 24 -25.77 31.53 -5.82
C ALA A 24 -26.87 30.62 -6.40
N VAL A 25 -27.82 30.20 -5.56
CA VAL A 25 -28.96 29.38 -5.98
C VAL A 25 -30.02 30.20 -6.73
N LEU A 26 -30.23 31.46 -6.36
CA LEU A 26 -31.19 32.35 -7.04
C LEU A 26 -30.68 32.86 -8.38
N ASP A 27 -29.37 33.13 -8.46
CA ASP A 27 -28.71 33.66 -9.65
C ASP A 27 -28.27 32.54 -10.64
N ASP A 28 -28.58 31.27 -10.34
CA ASP A 28 -28.12 30.06 -11.06
C ASP A 28 -26.58 30.03 -11.28
N ASN A 29 -25.83 30.78 -10.48
CA ASN A 29 -24.37 30.89 -10.54
C ASN A 29 -23.74 29.88 -9.58
N LEU A 30 -23.90 28.61 -9.92
CA LEU A 30 -23.41 27.49 -9.13
C LEU A 30 -21.92 27.29 -9.40
N PRO A 31 -21.10 26.96 -8.38
CA PRO A 31 -19.72 26.56 -8.60
C PRO A 31 -19.67 25.36 -9.57
N PRO A 32 -18.69 25.28 -10.49
CA PRO A 32 -18.63 24.21 -11.49
C PRO A 32 -18.52 22.80 -10.86
N GLN A 33 -18.00 22.71 -9.64
CA GLN A 33 -17.92 21.47 -8.86
C GLN A 33 -19.30 21.01 -8.34
N LEU A 34 -20.23 21.93 -8.12
CA LEU A 34 -21.58 21.67 -7.62
C LEU A 34 -22.62 21.61 -8.74
N GLU A 35 -22.31 22.13 -9.93
CA GLU A 35 -23.19 22.07 -11.10
C GLU A 35 -23.41 20.62 -11.58
N GLY A 36 -22.36 19.79 -11.54
CA GLY A 36 -22.44 18.36 -11.86
C GLY A 36 -23.02 17.48 -10.73
N MET A 37 -23.26 18.05 -9.55
CA MET A 37 -23.75 17.33 -8.38
C MET A 37 -25.28 17.22 -8.42
N ASP A 38 -25.82 16.07 -8.00
CA ASP A 38 -27.28 15.89 -7.98
C ASP A 38 -27.94 16.87 -7.01
N ARG A 39 -28.80 17.76 -7.53
CA ARG A 39 -29.57 18.73 -6.75
C ARG A 39 -30.51 18.07 -5.74
N LYS A 40 -30.80 16.77 -5.89
CA LYS A 40 -31.62 15.96 -4.97
C LYS A 40 -30.81 15.14 -3.97
N LEU A 41 -29.49 15.36 -3.89
CA LEU A 41 -28.63 14.56 -3.01
C LEU A 41 -29.12 14.62 -1.55
N GLY A 42 -29.39 13.43 -1.00
CA GLY A 42 -29.74 13.25 0.41
C GLY A 42 -28.55 13.58 1.32
N ARG A 43 -28.83 13.93 2.59
CA ARG A 43 -27.77 14.07 3.57
C ARG A 43 -27.05 12.73 3.75
N TYR A 44 -25.72 12.75 3.65
CA TYR A 44 -24.91 11.62 4.04
C TYR A 44 -25.04 11.43 5.56
N ARG A 45 -25.84 10.45 5.98
CA ARG A 45 -25.96 10.06 7.38
C ARG A 45 -25.08 8.84 7.58
N VAL A 46 -23.92 9.02 8.19
CA VAL A 46 -23.20 7.90 8.80
C VAL A 46 -24.11 7.40 9.92
N SER A 47 -24.68 6.19 9.77
CA SER A 47 -25.48 5.64 10.85
C SER A 47 -24.57 5.33 12.03
N ARG A 48 -25.10 5.38 13.26
CA ARG A 48 -24.34 4.94 14.45
C ARG A 48 -23.85 3.49 14.36
N LYS A 49 -24.41 2.67 13.45
CA LYS A 49 -23.92 1.33 13.15
C LYS A 49 -22.64 1.38 12.31
N ASP A 50 -22.61 2.23 11.28
CA ASP A 50 -21.43 2.41 10.42
C ASP A 50 -20.25 3.03 11.21
N LEU A 51 -20.54 3.88 12.19
CA LEU A 51 -19.52 4.40 13.11
C LEU A 51 -18.94 3.32 14.03
N LYS A 52 -19.70 2.27 14.33
CA LYS A 52 -19.29 1.16 15.19
C LYS A 52 -18.35 0.20 14.47
N ASP A 53 -18.48 0.07 13.16
CA ASP A 53 -17.56 -0.71 12.34
C ASP A 53 -16.21 0.01 12.13
N ILE A 54 -16.21 1.35 12.18
CA ILE A 54 -14.97 2.16 12.21
C ILE A 54 -14.23 1.98 13.54
N ASP A 55 -14.96 1.95 14.67
CA ASP A 55 -14.39 1.83 16.02
C ASP A 55 -14.03 0.36 16.39
N ALA A 56 -14.72 -0.63 15.80
CA ALA A 56 -14.40 -2.05 15.99
C ALA A 56 -13.06 -2.47 15.35
N GLY A 57 -12.61 -1.74 14.33
CA GLY A 57 -11.25 -1.88 13.78
C GLY A 57 -10.15 -1.31 14.70
N TYR A 58 -10.51 -0.57 15.75
CA TYR A 58 -9.61 0.13 16.66
C TYR A 58 -9.76 -0.36 18.11
N SER A 59 -10.01 -1.66 18.32
CA SER A 59 -10.04 -2.21 19.67
C SER A 59 -8.63 -2.30 20.26
N VAL A 60 -8.36 -1.50 21.30
CA VAL A 60 -7.06 -1.40 22.02
C VAL A 60 -6.53 -2.76 22.51
N GLY A 61 -7.42 -3.74 22.74
CA GLY A 61 -7.05 -5.09 23.17
C GLY A 61 -6.48 -5.99 22.07
N SER A 62 -6.82 -5.76 20.79
CA SER A 62 -6.22 -6.47 19.65
C SER A 62 -4.86 -5.88 19.28
N GLN A 63 -4.73 -4.55 19.38
CA GLN A 63 -3.48 -3.85 19.09
C GLN A 63 -2.33 -4.26 20.02
N ALA A 64 -2.56 -4.52 21.31
CA ALA A 64 -1.43 -4.84 22.21
C ALA A 64 -0.64 -6.12 21.78
N ARG A 65 -1.31 -7.11 21.18
CA ARG A 65 -0.65 -8.32 20.66
C ARG A 65 -0.04 -8.09 19.28
N ASP A 66 -0.71 -7.30 18.44
CA ASP A 66 -0.21 -6.96 17.11
C ASP A 66 0.97 -5.99 17.18
N ASP A 67 1.03 -5.11 18.18
CA ASP A 67 2.07 -4.10 18.41
C ASP A 67 3.37 -4.74 18.90
N ASP A 68 3.29 -5.79 19.73
CA ASP A 68 4.47 -6.59 20.10
C ASP A 68 5.06 -7.33 18.89
N VAL A 69 4.21 -7.88 18.01
CA VAL A 69 4.64 -8.54 16.76
C VAL A 69 5.20 -7.50 15.78
N LEU A 70 4.59 -6.33 15.69
CA LEU A 70 5.04 -5.22 14.83
C LEU A 70 6.41 -4.71 15.28
N ARG A 71 6.58 -4.54 16.60
CA ARG A 71 7.82 -4.10 17.23
C ARG A 71 8.94 -5.13 17.03
N GLU A 72 8.62 -6.42 17.08
CA GLU A 72 9.58 -7.47 16.79
C GLU A 72 9.99 -7.49 15.31
N LYS A 73 9.04 -7.35 14.38
CA LYS A 73 9.33 -7.21 12.95
C LYS A 73 10.17 -5.97 12.66
N GLN A 74 9.90 -4.86 13.32
CA GLN A 74 10.68 -3.63 13.19
C GLN A 74 12.11 -3.83 13.70
N ARG A 75 12.30 -4.51 14.84
CA ARG A 75 13.63 -4.87 15.35
C ARG A 75 14.39 -5.79 14.39
N GLN A 76 13.71 -6.77 13.78
CA GLN A 76 14.31 -7.64 12.77
C GLN A 76 14.71 -6.88 11.52
N LEU A 77 13.89 -5.93 11.05
CA LEU A 77 14.22 -5.09 9.91
C LEU A 77 15.47 -4.24 10.18
N ILE A 78 15.56 -3.58 11.34
CA ILE A 78 16.75 -2.80 11.72
C ILE A 78 17.99 -3.69 11.74
N ARG A 79 17.88 -4.88 12.34
CA ARG A 79 19.00 -5.84 12.39
C ARG A 79 19.46 -6.30 11.00
N ASN A 80 18.53 -6.46 10.07
CA ASN A 80 18.86 -6.82 8.69
C ASN A 80 19.52 -5.64 7.97
N MET A 81 19.02 -4.42 8.15
CA MET A 81 19.65 -3.21 7.60
C MET A 81 21.07 -3.02 8.14
N ASP A 82 21.29 -3.19 9.45
CA ASP A 82 22.63 -3.10 10.05
C ASP A 82 23.60 -4.12 9.44
N ARG A 83 23.12 -5.36 9.20
CA ARG A 83 23.92 -6.39 8.53
C ARG A 83 24.21 -6.02 7.08
N ASP A 84 23.21 -5.53 6.35
CA ASP A 84 23.37 -5.13 4.95
C ASP A 84 24.32 -3.91 4.84
N GLU A 85 24.31 -3.00 5.82
CA GLU A 85 25.25 -1.89 5.91
C GLU A 85 26.67 -2.37 6.22
N GLU A 86 26.87 -3.35 7.09
CA GLU A 86 28.17 -3.98 7.36
C GLU A 86 28.71 -4.72 6.13
N ASP A 87 27.86 -5.49 5.44
CA ASP A 87 28.21 -6.22 4.22
C ASP A 87 28.53 -5.24 3.07
N ASN A 88 27.70 -4.20 2.89
CA ASN A 88 27.97 -3.15 1.91
C ASN A 88 29.22 -2.34 2.26
N ALA A 89 29.47 -2.05 3.53
CA ALA A 89 30.70 -1.38 3.98
C ALA A 89 31.92 -2.27 3.76
N TRP A 90 31.83 -3.58 3.93
CA TRP A 90 32.89 -4.53 3.59
C TRP A 90 33.15 -4.57 2.08
N VAL A 91 32.10 -4.55 1.26
CA VAL A 91 32.23 -4.49 -0.21
C VAL A 91 32.78 -3.13 -0.68
N LEU A 92 32.39 -2.02 -0.05
CA LEU A 92 32.81 -0.66 -0.41
C LEU A 92 34.21 -0.31 0.12
N SER A 93 34.61 -0.84 1.29
CA SER A 93 35.95 -0.65 1.86
C SER A 93 37.01 -1.54 1.22
N ARG A 94 36.58 -2.64 0.62
CA ARG A 94 37.35 -3.37 -0.37
C ARG A 94 37.28 -2.58 -1.68
N GLU A 95 37.92 -1.41 -1.69
CA GLU A 95 38.34 -0.76 -2.92
C GLU A 95 38.85 -1.87 -3.85
N TYR A 96 38.36 -1.88 -5.09
CA TYR A 96 38.81 -2.83 -6.10
C TYR A 96 40.34 -2.69 -6.18
N ASP A 97 41.06 -3.64 -5.59
CA ASP A 97 42.41 -3.97 -5.98
C ASP A 97 42.29 -4.39 -7.46
N ASP A 98 42.33 -3.39 -8.34
CA ASP A 98 42.23 -3.52 -9.80
C ASP A 98 43.56 -3.94 -10.44
N ASP A 99 44.53 -4.34 -9.61
CA ASP A 99 45.77 -5.00 -9.99
C ASP A 99 45.53 -6.43 -10.47
N PHE A 100 44.47 -6.64 -11.24
CA PHE A 100 44.29 -7.82 -12.06
C PHE A 100 45.54 -7.96 -12.93
N ASP A 101 46.47 -8.80 -12.45
CA ASP A 101 47.73 -9.11 -13.09
C ASP A 101 47.40 -9.77 -14.44
N ASP A 102 47.57 -8.99 -15.49
CA ASP A 102 47.40 -9.37 -16.88
C ASP A 102 48.37 -10.49 -17.30
N GLN A 103 49.24 -10.98 -16.40
CA GLN A 103 50.00 -12.22 -16.57
C GLN A 103 49.15 -13.50 -16.64
N PHE A 104 47.91 -13.52 -16.13
CA PHE A 104 47.09 -14.74 -16.07
C PHE A 104 45.90 -14.78 -17.04
N ASP A 105 45.86 -13.92 -18.07
CA ASP A 105 44.80 -13.88 -19.09
C ASP A 105 44.71 -15.14 -20.00
N ASN A 106 45.51 -16.19 -19.72
CA ASN A 106 45.54 -17.43 -20.51
C ASN A 106 45.25 -18.73 -19.75
N VAL A 107 44.76 -18.68 -18.50
CA VAL A 107 44.29 -19.89 -17.82
C VAL A 107 42.92 -19.66 -17.19
N VAL A 108 41.87 -19.77 -17.99
CA VAL A 108 40.53 -20.03 -17.47
C VAL A 108 40.50 -21.46 -16.95
N SER A 109 40.87 -21.67 -15.69
CA SER A 109 40.49 -22.87 -14.97
C SER A 109 38.98 -22.85 -14.82
N PHE A 110 38.29 -23.66 -15.62
CA PHE A 110 36.88 -23.97 -15.54
C PHE A 110 36.58 -24.67 -14.20
N GLU A 111 36.60 -23.93 -13.10
CA GLU A 111 35.98 -24.36 -11.86
C GLU A 111 34.48 -24.11 -11.99
N VAL A 112 33.80 -25.09 -12.57
CA VAL A 112 32.37 -25.27 -12.44
C VAL A 112 32.02 -25.16 -10.98
N CYS A 113 31.25 -24.13 -10.61
CA CYS A 113 30.52 -24.11 -9.34
C CYS A 113 29.79 -25.45 -9.21
N LYS A 114 30.27 -26.32 -8.33
CA LYS A 114 29.63 -27.62 -8.03
C LYS A 114 28.41 -27.43 -7.13
N GLU A 115 27.59 -26.41 -7.38
CA GLU A 115 26.20 -26.46 -6.91
C GLU A 115 25.56 -27.55 -7.75
N THR A 116 25.26 -28.69 -7.12
CA THR A 116 24.64 -29.80 -7.83
C THR A 116 23.35 -29.29 -8.50
N GLU A 117 23.10 -29.68 -9.75
CA GLU A 117 21.87 -29.33 -10.48
C GLU A 117 20.60 -29.57 -9.62
N GLN A 118 20.67 -30.56 -8.73
CA GLN A 118 19.66 -30.90 -7.74
C GLN A 118 19.45 -29.82 -6.67
N GLU A 119 20.50 -29.17 -6.18
CA GLU A 119 20.42 -28.08 -5.20
C GLU A 119 19.86 -26.81 -5.84
N ASN A 120 20.30 -26.50 -7.07
CA ASN A 120 19.74 -25.39 -7.83
C ASN A 120 18.25 -25.61 -8.14
N THR A 121 17.87 -26.83 -8.51
CA THR A 121 16.45 -27.19 -8.72
C THR A 121 15.62 -27.05 -7.44
N ARG A 122 16.16 -27.48 -6.29
CA ARG A 122 15.48 -27.31 -4.98
C ARG A 122 15.29 -25.83 -4.63
N ARG A 123 16.32 -25.01 -4.85
CA ARG A 123 16.28 -23.57 -4.62
C ARG A 123 15.24 -22.89 -5.52
N MET A 124 15.24 -23.22 -6.81
CA MET A 124 14.28 -22.68 -7.77
C MET A 124 12.84 -23.08 -7.43
N ASN A 125 12.61 -24.34 -7.05
CA ASN A 125 11.29 -24.82 -6.62
C ASN A 125 10.80 -24.14 -5.33
N SER A 126 11.71 -23.85 -4.39
CA SER A 126 11.37 -23.08 -3.19
C SER A 126 10.88 -21.68 -3.54
N ILE A 127 11.61 -20.99 -4.42
CA ILE A 127 11.25 -19.63 -4.86
C ILE A 127 9.90 -19.62 -5.58
N ILE A 128 9.63 -20.60 -6.44
CA ILE A 128 8.34 -20.72 -7.15
C ILE A 128 7.21 -20.94 -6.15
N ARG A 129 7.41 -21.82 -5.16
CA ARG A 129 6.40 -22.11 -4.15
C ARG A 129 6.05 -20.89 -3.30
N ASP A 130 7.05 -20.10 -2.93
CA ASP A 130 6.86 -18.88 -2.16
C ASP A 130 6.07 -17.84 -2.97
N LYS A 131 6.38 -17.70 -4.27
CA LYS A 131 5.61 -16.83 -5.19
C LYS A 131 4.16 -17.30 -5.36
N GLU A 132 3.93 -18.60 -5.55
CA GLU A 132 2.58 -19.16 -5.67
C GLU A 132 1.75 -18.93 -4.40
N ALA A 133 2.38 -19.02 -3.23
CA ALA A 133 1.72 -18.77 -1.95
C ALA A 133 1.32 -17.28 -1.79
N ASP A 134 2.22 -16.37 -2.17
CA ASP A 134 1.96 -14.93 -2.17
C ASP A 134 0.85 -14.57 -3.17
N ASP A 135 0.92 -15.09 -4.39
CA ASP A 135 -0.10 -14.86 -5.41
C ASP A 135 -1.47 -15.39 -4.94
N ALA A 136 -1.53 -16.60 -4.38
CA ALA A 136 -2.76 -17.17 -3.85
C ALA A 136 -3.35 -16.33 -2.68
N TYR A 137 -2.49 -15.78 -1.83
CA TYR A 137 -2.92 -14.87 -0.77
C TYR A 137 -3.55 -13.60 -1.35
N TRP A 138 -2.91 -12.97 -2.33
CA TRP A 138 -3.40 -11.74 -2.95
C TRP A 138 -4.65 -11.95 -3.80
N GLU A 139 -4.78 -13.09 -4.48
CA GLU A 139 -5.99 -13.45 -5.20
C GLU A 139 -7.17 -13.67 -4.27
N ARG A 140 -6.94 -14.35 -3.13
CA ARG A 140 -7.98 -14.53 -2.11
C ARG A 140 -8.37 -13.23 -1.43
N ALA A 141 -7.43 -12.32 -1.22
CA ALA A 141 -7.66 -11.01 -0.62
C ALA A 141 -8.24 -9.98 -1.61
N ARG A 142 -8.36 -10.33 -2.90
CA ARG A 142 -8.84 -9.43 -3.95
C ARG A 142 -10.33 -9.14 -3.77
N ASN A 143 -10.68 -7.86 -3.83
CA ASN A 143 -12.07 -7.42 -3.69
C ASN A 143 -12.89 -7.75 -4.96
N THR A 144 -13.90 -8.60 -4.82
CA THR A 144 -14.79 -9.07 -5.92
C THR A 144 -15.98 -8.16 -6.19
N ASN A 145 -16.07 -6.98 -5.58
CA ASN A 145 -17.22 -6.07 -5.76
C ASN A 145 -17.45 -5.62 -7.22
N HIS A 146 -16.42 -5.71 -8.08
CA HIS A 146 -16.50 -5.37 -9.50
C HIS A 146 -16.95 -6.54 -10.40
N SER A 147 -17.04 -7.76 -9.89
CA SER A 147 -17.38 -8.96 -10.67
C SER A 147 -18.85 -9.41 -10.53
N ALA A 148 -19.66 -8.68 -9.76
CA ALA A 148 -21.08 -8.97 -9.65
C ALA A 148 -21.80 -8.50 -10.94
N PRO A 149 -22.48 -9.40 -11.69
CA PRO A 149 -23.35 -8.94 -12.75
C PRO A 149 -24.49 -8.13 -12.12
N VAL A 150 -24.68 -6.91 -12.62
CA VAL A 150 -25.84 -6.08 -12.29
C VAL A 150 -27.09 -6.85 -12.73
N ILE A 151 -27.89 -7.34 -11.78
CA ILE A 151 -29.23 -7.91 -12.00
C ILE A 151 -30.24 -6.78 -11.98
#